data_AF-A0A7J5DEX2-F1
#
_entry.id   AF-A0A7J5DEX2-F1
#
_cell.length_a   1.000
_cell.length_b   1.000
_cell.length_c   1.000
_cell.angle_alpha   90.00
_cell.angle_beta   90.00
_cell.angle_gamma   90.00
#
_symmetry.space_group_name_H-M   'P 1'
#
loop_
_entity.id
_entity.type
_entity.pdbx_description
1 polymer ?
#
loop_
_entity_poly.entity_id
_entity_poly.type
_entity_poly.pdbx_seq_one_letter_code
_entity_poly.pdbx_strand_id
1 'polypeptide(L)'
;MARGAPSPADLRVIRELAAREVVVTASQLESWRRTGLLPRHRRRGLGRGQGSVVDAVDPAVVESAAALARHLRQGRDRRLAVLEWFAEAGMAVRPGAVQVPEPPIGAVRQALVWVLERSVSHRLVEFARSAAGTGEEGQDALYATAGRLVAPRRGAANPALVRAVLKAGENVLVEAEGPDSKSMVHVVAAIGLGVEEVGADALAEAFAALGMYGLTTEDWAQMLGAAERGEVPPVDWGLLERHADAVGPVKRASDEKLVRARIVLLGLRWFYGLYVMHGLLMPDTPAQAALRQRIDEWGMFPFLDHLIAVSPSPRPVRRGPGGLPRTALRQPVRDAHGAARSRPVRLPDPRRRERRDRLHGDVDPHPARADPGGGEGAVQWWVRCGAAVGGWCVIL
;
A
#
# COMPACT_ATOMS: atom_id res chain seq x y z
N MET A 1 -14.92 11.12 39.10
CA MET A 1 -16.09 10.24 39.21
C MET A 1 -15.62 8.82 39.46
N ALA A 2 -16.05 8.19 40.56
CA ALA A 2 -15.77 6.78 40.81
C ALA A 2 -16.37 5.94 39.67
N ARG A 3 -15.57 5.02 39.11
CA ARG A 3 -16.03 4.17 38.01
C ARG A 3 -17.10 3.22 38.57
N GLY A 4 -18.26 3.18 37.92
CA GLY A 4 -19.28 2.18 38.23
C GLY A 4 -18.73 0.78 37.97
N ALA A 5 -19.26 -0.21 38.68
CA ALA A 5 -18.93 -1.62 38.43
C ALA A 5 -19.22 -1.98 36.95
N PRO A 6 -18.43 -2.90 36.35
CA PRO A 6 -18.66 -3.35 34.98
C PRO A 6 -20.07 -3.91 34.83
N SER A 7 -20.75 -3.56 33.74
CA SER A 7 -22.11 -4.07 33.51
C SER A 7 -22.09 -5.59 33.27
N PRO A 8 -23.17 -6.33 33.59
CA PRO A 8 -23.24 -7.77 33.29
C PRO A 8 -22.96 -8.11 31.82
N ALA A 9 -23.37 -7.22 30.89
CA ALA A 9 -23.08 -7.35 29.47
C ALA A 9 -21.59 -7.17 29.15
N ASP A 10 -20.88 -6.28 29.84
CA ASP A 10 -19.42 -6.14 29.70
C ASP A 10 -18.69 -7.37 30.21
N LEU A 11 -19.11 -7.92 31.36
CA LEU A 11 -18.55 -9.16 31.89
C LEU A 11 -18.73 -10.33 30.91
N ARG A 12 -19.87 -10.39 30.21
CA ARG A 12 -20.10 -11.39 29.17
C ARG A 12 -19.16 -11.22 27.98
N VAL A 13 -19.03 -10.00 27.43
CA VAL A 13 -18.07 -9.72 26.34
C VAL A 13 -16.65 -10.07 26.76
N ILE A 14 -16.22 -9.65 27.96
CA ILE A 14 -14.88 -9.93 28.49
C ILE A 14 -14.65 -11.44 28.62
N ARG A 15 -15.65 -12.20 29.11
CA ARG A 15 -15.56 -13.66 29.22
C ARG A 15 -15.43 -14.32 27.85
N GLU A 16 -16.24 -13.90 26.88
CA GLU A 16 -16.20 -14.44 25.51
C GLU A 16 -14.87 -14.13 24.80
N LEU A 17 -14.29 -12.95 25.02
CA LEU A 17 -12.96 -12.59 24.52
C LEU A 17 -11.84 -13.35 25.24
N ALA A 18 -11.94 -13.53 26.56
CA ALA A 18 -10.98 -14.28 27.35
C ALA A 18 -10.92 -15.76 26.94
N ALA A 19 -12.06 -16.36 26.57
CA ALA A 19 -12.12 -17.71 26.00
C ALA A 19 -11.37 -17.85 24.67
N ARG A 20 -11.05 -16.72 24.02
CA ARG A 20 -10.25 -16.63 22.78
C ARG A 20 -8.85 -16.07 23.03
N GLU A 21 -8.41 -16.05 24.29
CA GLU A 21 -7.12 -15.50 24.74
C GLU A 21 -6.96 -14.00 24.46
N VAL A 22 -8.06 -13.27 24.26
CA VAL A 22 -8.07 -11.83 24.05
C VAL A 22 -8.42 -11.13 25.36
N VAL A 23 -7.44 -10.42 25.94
CA VAL A 23 -7.62 -9.70 27.21
C VAL A 23 -8.12 -8.29 26.95
N VAL A 24 -9.31 -7.97 27.45
CA VAL A 24 -9.92 -6.63 27.40
C VAL A 24 -10.48 -6.26 28.76
N THR A 25 -10.32 -5.00 29.15
CA THR A 25 -10.87 -4.43 30.39
C THR A 25 -12.21 -3.74 30.13
N ALA A 26 -13.06 -3.67 31.16
CA ALA A 26 -14.32 -2.92 31.07
C ALA A 26 -14.11 -1.44 30.70
N SER A 27 -13.02 -0.83 31.18
CA SER A 27 -12.64 0.54 30.82
C SER A 27 -12.28 0.70 29.33
N GLN A 28 -11.68 -0.31 28.71
CA GLN A 28 -11.42 -0.29 27.26
C GLN A 28 -12.74 -0.36 26.49
N LEU A 29 -13.64 -1.29 26.83
CA LEU A 29 -14.96 -1.38 26.20
C LEU A 29 -15.76 -0.08 26.34
N GLU A 30 -15.76 0.52 27.53
CA GLU A 30 -16.40 1.82 27.77
C GLU A 30 -15.77 2.93 26.93
N SER A 31 -14.43 2.99 26.88
CA SER A 31 -13.71 3.97 26.07
C SER A 31 -14.02 3.83 24.58
N TRP A 32 -14.15 2.60 24.06
CA TRP A 32 -14.45 2.36 22.65
C TRP A 32 -15.89 2.76 22.31
N ARG A 33 -16.86 2.49 23.20
CA ARG A 33 -18.24 2.97 23.05
C ARG A 33 -18.34 4.49 23.14
N ARG A 34 -17.57 5.12 24.02
CA ARG A 34 -17.58 6.58 24.18
C ARG A 34 -17.16 7.28 22.89
N THR A 35 -16.25 6.66 22.13
CA THR A 35 -15.83 7.18 20.82
C THR A 35 -16.57 6.57 19.65
N GLY A 36 -17.70 5.90 19.89
CA GLY A 36 -18.56 5.36 18.85
C GLY A 36 -17.99 4.16 18.08
N LEU A 37 -16.86 3.58 18.50
CA LEU A 37 -16.24 2.43 17.82
C LEU A 37 -16.92 1.10 18.15
N LEU A 38 -17.61 1.04 19.30
CA LEU A 38 -18.49 -0.05 19.64
C LEU A 38 -19.92 0.49 19.84
N PRO A 39 -20.94 -0.23 19.36
CA PRO A 39 -22.31 0.13 19.66
C PRO A 39 -22.59 0.00 21.17
N ARG A 40 -23.51 0.82 21.66
CA ARG A 40 -24.00 0.69 23.03
C ARG A 40 -24.92 -0.52 23.12
N HIS A 41 -24.81 -1.26 24.22
CA HIS A 41 -25.73 -2.37 24.51
C HIS A 41 -27.18 -1.86 24.48
N ARG A 42 -28.04 -2.55 23.73
CA ARG A 42 -29.48 -2.27 23.77
C ARG A 42 -30.00 -2.65 25.15
N ARG A 43 -30.67 -1.70 25.80
CA ARG A 43 -31.29 -1.91 27.11
C ARG A 43 -32.79 -1.97 26.93
N ARG A 44 -33.41 -2.97 27.54
CA ARG A 44 -34.86 -3.06 27.66
C ARG A 44 -35.25 -2.65 29.07
N GLY A 45 -36.16 -1.69 29.18
CA GLY A 45 -36.77 -1.34 30.46
C GLY A 45 -37.68 -2.47 30.92
N LEU A 46 -37.57 -2.88 32.19
CA LEU A 46 -38.42 -3.91 32.78
C LEU A 46 -39.74 -3.35 33.35
N GLY A 47 -40.00 -2.04 33.19
CA GLY A 47 -41.15 -1.35 33.76
C GLY A 47 -40.80 -0.44 34.95
N ARG A 48 -41.80 0.25 35.51
CA ARG A 48 -41.59 1.19 36.64
C ARG A 48 -40.97 0.46 37.83
N GLY A 49 -39.84 0.97 38.32
CA GLY A 49 -39.14 0.46 39.50
C GLY A 49 -38.31 -0.82 39.31
N GLN A 50 -38.40 -1.48 38.15
CA GLN A 50 -37.77 -2.78 37.89
C GLN A 50 -36.39 -2.67 37.19
N GLY A 51 -35.96 -1.45 36.86
CA GLY A 51 -34.67 -1.19 36.21
C GLY A 51 -34.65 -1.54 34.72
N SER A 52 -33.43 -1.71 34.18
CA SER A 52 -33.18 -2.03 32.77
C SER A 52 -32.27 -3.25 32.64
N VAL A 53 -32.62 -4.19 31.78
CA VAL A 53 -31.81 -5.38 31.48
C VAL A 53 -31.25 -5.28 30.06
N VAL A 54 -30.10 -5.91 29.84
CA VAL A 54 -29.54 -6.12 28.50
C VAL A 54 -30.03 -7.47 28.00
N ASP A 55 -30.89 -7.46 26.98
CA ASP A 55 -31.58 -8.67 26.48
C ASP A 55 -30.59 -9.72 25.95
N ALA A 56 -29.62 -9.28 25.14
CA ALA A 56 -28.57 -10.13 24.60
C ALA A 56 -27.34 -9.29 24.21
N VAL A 57 -26.15 -9.88 24.32
CA VAL A 57 -24.95 -9.32 23.72
C VAL A 57 -24.94 -9.75 22.25
N ASP A 58 -24.97 -8.77 21.36
CA ASP A 58 -24.87 -8.99 19.91
C ASP A 58 -23.48 -9.59 19.59
N PRO A 59 -23.39 -10.75 18.90
CA PRO A 59 -22.12 -11.33 18.48
C PRO A 59 -21.22 -10.34 17.73
N ALA A 60 -21.79 -9.42 16.95
CA ALA A 60 -21.02 -8.40 16.24
C ALA A 60 -20.26 -7.47 17.20
N VAL A 61 -20.77 -7.21 18.41
CA VAL A 61 -20.05 -6.44 19.44
C VAL A 61 -18.79 -7.18 19.88
N VAL A 62 -18.88 -8.50 20.04
CA VAL A 62 -17.78 -9.35 20.51
C VAL A 62 -16.70 -9.41 19.44
N GLU A 63 -17.07 -9.64 18.18
CA GLU A 63 -16.12 -9.65 17.06
C GLU A 63 -15.49 -8.27 16.81
N SER A 64 -16.26 -7.19 16.92
CA SER A 64 -15.74 -5.82 16.81
C SER A 64 -14.75 -5.51 17.93
N ALA A 65 -15.05 -5.93 19.17
CA ALA A 65 -14.15 -5.77 20.30
C ALA A 65 -12.88 -6.62 20.14
N ALA A 66 -12.98 -7.83 19.56
CA ALA A 66 -11.84 -8.67 19.22
C ALA A 66 -10.95 -8.03 18.14
N ALA A 67 -11.54 -7.44 17.10
CA ALA A 67 -10.80 -6.69 16.08
C ALA A 67 -10.08 -5.48 16.68
N LEU A 68 -10.79 -4.67 17.48
CA LEU A 68 -10.19 -3.52 18.17
C LEU A 68 -9.05 -3.94 19.10
N ALA A 69 -9.20 -5.00 19.89
CA ALA A 69 -8.15 -5.49 20.78
C ALA A 69 -6.88 -5.92 20.04
N ARG A 70 -7.01 -6.50 18.83
CA ARG A 70 -5.87 -6.92 18.01
C ARG A 70 -5.10 -5.75 17.40
N HIS A 71 -5.83 -4.72 16.95
CA HIS A 71 -5.24 -3.59 16.22
C HIS A 71 -4.84 -2.41 17.11
N LEU A 72 -5.57 -2.19 18.20
CA LEU A 72 -5.35 -1.08 19.14
C LEU A 72 -4.28 -1.43 20.18
N ARG A 73 -3.02 -1.19 19.81
CA ARG A 73 -1.85 -1.39 20.68
C ARG A 73 -1.54 -0.13 21.49
N GLN A 74 -0.91 -0.31 22.66
CA GLN A 74 -0.43 0.81 23.47
C GLN A 74 0.52 1.70 22.65
N GLY A 75 0.34 3.02 22.76
CA GLY A 75 1.13 4.01 22.03
C GLY A 75 0.77 4.18 20.55
N ARG A 76 -0.15 3.36 20.01
CA ARG A 76 -0.60 3.48 18.62
C ARG A 76 -1.80 4.41 18.49
N ASP A 77 -1.80 5.23 17.45
CA ASP A 77 -2.97 6.05 17.11
C ASP A 77 -4.18 5.16 16.78
N ARG A 78 -5.32 5.46 17.41
CA ARG A 78 -6.57 4.73 17.25
C ARG A 78 -7.07 4.72 15.80
N ARG A 79 -6.81 5.79 15.04
CA ARG A 79 -7.23 5.90 13.64
C ARG A 79 -6.55 4.84 12.78
N LEU A 80 -5.28 4.55 13.03
CA LEU A 80 -4.57 3.46 12.35
C LEU A 80 -5.19 2.09 12.67
N ALA A 81 -5.60 1.86 13.91
CA ALA A 81 -6.28 0.62 14.29
C ALA A 81 -7.65 0.47 13.60
N VAL A 82 -8.37 1.57 13.38
CA VAL A 82 -9.62 1.57 12.61
C VAL A 82 -9.37 1.21 11.14
N LEU A 83 -8.30 1.71 10.53
CA LEU A 83 -7.96 1.36 9.14
C LEU A 83 -7.54 -0.10 9.00
N GLU A 84 -6.79 -0.65 9.97
CA GLU A 84 -6.44 -2.07 9.99
C GLU A 84 -7.67 -2.96 10.18
N TRP A 85 -8.57 -2.57 11.08
CA TRP A 85 -9.86 -3.24 11.24
C TRP A 85 -10.68 -3.17 9.94
N PHE A 86 -10.75 -2.00 9.30
CA PHE A 86 -11.48 -1.82 8.05
C PHE A 86 -10.94 -2.72 6.94
N ALA A 87 -9.61 -2.80 6.81
CA ALA A 87 -8.94 -3.68 5.86
C ALA A 87 -9.23 -5.15 6.17
N GLU A 88 -9.14 -5.57 7.44
CA GLU A 88 -9.44 -6.94 7.85
C GLU A 88 -10.88 -7.34 7.55
N ALA A 89 -11.86 -6.47 7.82
CA ALA A 89 -13.27 -6.74 7.53
C ALA A 89 -13.55 -6.95 6.03
N GLY A 90 -12.67 -6.48 5.15
CA GLY A 90 -12.75 -6.70 3.70
C GLY A 90 -12.06 -7.97 3.21
N MET A 91 -11.36 -8.72 4.08
CA MET A 91 -10.64 -9.94 3.69
C MET A 91 -11.62 -11.11 3.52
N ALA A 92 -11.31 -11.98 2.55
CA ALA A 92 -12.05 -13.23 2.37
C ALA A 92 -11.97 -14.08 3.65
N VAL A 93 -13.14 -14.46 4.16
CA VAL A 93 -13.27 -15.27 5.37
C VAL A 93 -12.96 -16.73 5.03
N ARG A 94 -12.09 -17.38 5.79
CA ARG A 94 -11.82 -18.81 5.61
C ARG A 94 -13.08 -19.62 5.95
N PRO A 95 -13.33 -20.77 5.30
CA PRO A 95 -14.42 -21.65 5.70
C PRO A 95 -14.35 -21.96 7.21
N GLY A 96 -15.46 -21.71 7.92
CA GLY A 96 -15.57 -21.91 9.37
C GLY A 96 -15.02 -20.78 10.25
N ALA A 97 -14.39 -19.74 9.68
CA ALA A 97 -14.01 -18.56 10.45
C ALA A 97 -15.19 -17.58 10.59
N VAL A 98 -15.23 -16.83 11.69
CA VAL A 98 -16.23 -15.79 11.92
C VAL A 98 -15.87 -14.56 11.10
N GLN A 99 -16.84 -13.98 10.39
CA GLN A 99 -16.65 -12.74 9.65
C GLN A 99 -16.43 -11.58 10.63
N VAL A 100 -15.38 -10.80 10.41
CA VAL A 100 -15.12 -9.58 11.18
C VAL A 100 -16.11 -8.49 10.73
N PRO A 101 -16.93 -7.93 11.65
CA PRO A 101 -17.85 -6.87 11.32
C PRO A 101 -17.13 -5.63 10.80
N GLU A 102 -17.79 -4.82 9.98
CA GLU A 102 -17.21 -3.56 9.52
C GLU A 102 -17.14 -2.53 10.66
N PRO A 103 -16.04 -1.75 10.76
CA PRO A 103 -16.00 -0.60 11.63
C PRO A 103 -17.06 0.45 11.25
N PRO A 104 -17.47 1.32 12.19
CA PRO A 104 -18.30 2.46 11.86
C PRO A 104 -17.67 3.31 10.75
N ILE A 105 -18.38 3.46 9.64
CA ILE A 105 -17.83 4.09 8.44
C ILE A 105 -17.41 5.55 8.65
N GLY A 106 -18.09 6.27 9.55
CA GLY A 106 -17.68 7.61 9.98
C GLY A 106 -16.28 7.62 10.63
N ALA A 107 -15.94 6.60 11.42
CA ALA A 107 -14.60 6.47 12.00
C ALA A 107 -13.55 6.11 10.95
N VAL A 108 -13.91 5.27 9.95
CA VAL A 108 -13.04 4.96 8.80
C VAL A 108 -12.73 6.22 8.01
N ARG A 109 -13.74 7.00 7.67
CA ARG A 109 -13.58 8.27 6.94
C ARG A 109 -12.68 9.24 7.69
N GLN A 110 -12.91 9.45 8.99
CA GLN A 110 -12.06 10.29 9.82
C GLN A 110 -10.61 9.80 9.85
N ALA A 111 -10.41 8.48 9.94
CA ALA A 111 -9.08 7.90 9.93
C ALA A 111 -8.36 8.05 8.58
N LEU A 112 -9.08 7.82 7.46
CA LEU A 112 -8.55 8.04 6.12
C LEU A 112 -8.16 9.50 5.91
N VAL A 113 -9.07 10.43 6.18
CA VAL A 113 -8.78 11.88 6.08
C VAL A 113 -7.56 12.25 6.91
N TRP A 114 -7.47 11.78 8.15
CA TRP A 114 -6.32 12.06 9.00
C TRP A 114 -4.99 11.52 8.44
N VAL A 115 -4.98 10.31 7.87
CA VAL A 115 -3.77 9.77 7.24
C VAL A 115 -3.40 10.59 6.01
N LEU A 116 -4.37 10.90 5.16
CA LEU A 116 -4.16 11.67 3.92
C LEU A 116 -3.67 13.08 4.23
N GLU A 117 -4.26 13.76 5.21
CA GLU A 117 -3.84 15.11 5.64
C GLU A 117 -2.42 15.14 6.23
N ARG A 118 -1.89 14.00 6.65
CA ARG A 118 -0.52 13.87 7.18
C ARG A 118 0.45 13.23 6.19
N SER A 119 -0.02 12.84 5.01
CA SER A 119 0.86 12.38 3.95
C SER A 119 1.84 13.49 3.59
N VAL A 120 3.02 13.11 3.08
CA VAL A 120 4.00 14.13 2.68
C VAL A 120 3.51 14.85 1.44
N SER A 121 2.93 14.14 0.48
CA SER A 121 2.38 14.70 -0.74
C SER A 121 1.30 15.75 -0.46
N HIS A 122 0.34 15.48 0.44
CA HIS A 122 -0.66 16.48 0.82
C HIS A 122 -0.03 17.68 1.52
N ARG A 123 0.89 17.47 2.48
CA ARG A 123 1.56 18.58 3.16
C ARG A 123 2.40 19.44 2.22
N LEU A 124 3.02 18.85 1.20
CA LEU A 124 3.77 19.59 0.19
C LEU A 124 2.85 20.38 -0.73
N VAL A 125 1.72 19.81 -1.14
CA VAL A 125 0.70 20.52 -1.93
C VAL A 125 0.10 21.69 -1.14
N GLU A 126 -0.27 21.48 0.13
CA GLU A 126 -0.78 22.57 0.98
C GLU A 126 0.28 23.64 1.23
N PHE A 127 1.54 23.25 1.43
CA PHE A 127 2.64 24.20 1.54
C PHE A 127 2.83 25.01 0.25
N ALA A 128 2.85 24.34 -0.91
CA ALA A 128 2.96 24.99 -2.22
C ALA A 128 1.81 25.99 -2.42
N ARG A 129 0.56 25.59 -2.12
CA ARG A 129 -0.59 26.50 -2.16
C ARG A 129 -0.44 27.70 -1.23
N SER A 130 0.10 27.50 -0.03
CA SER A 130 0.34 28.61 0.91
C SER A 130 1.47 29.56 0.48
N ALA A 131 2.38 29.08 -0.38
CA ALA A 131 3.47 29.87 -0.94
C ALA A 131 3.09 30.57 -2.26
N ALA A 132 1.95 30.24 -2.86
CA ALA A 132 1.47 30.86 -4.09
C ALA A 132 1.36 32.40 -3.94
N GLY A 133 1.85 33.14 -4.94
CA GLY A 133 1.84 34.61 -4.96
C GLY A 133 2.96 35.28 -4.14
N THR A 134 3.88 34.52 -3.55
CA THR A 134 5.06 35.08 -2.86
C THR A 134 6.29 35.19 -3.75
N GLY A 135 6.16 34.86 -5.04
CA GLY A 135 7.23 34.92 -6.04
C GLY A 135 8.35 33.91 -5.76
N GLU A 136 9.58 34.29 -6.12
CA GLU A 136 10.78 33.45 -6.03
C GLU A 136 11.06 32.94 -4.60
N GLU A 137 10.84 33.78 -3.57
CA GLU A 137 11.02 33.40 -2.17
C GLU A 137 10.12 32.21 -1.76
N GLY A 138 8.88 32.17 -2.28
CA GLY A 138 7.95 31.07 -2.06
C GLY A 138 8.38 29.77 -2.72
N GLN A 139 8.89 29.89 -3.95
CA GLN A 139 9.44 28.77 -4.69
C GLN A 139 10.62 28.16 -3.94
N ASP A 140 11.60 28.98 -3.55
CA ASP A 140 12.77 28.55 -2.79
C ASP A 140 12.39 27.86 -1.47
N ALA A 141 11.42 28.43 -0.74
CA ALA A 141 10.91 27.83 0.48
C ALA A 141 10.24 26.47 0.25
N LEU A 142 9.54 26.30 -0.88
CA LEU A 142 8.94 25.04 -1.29
C LEU A 142 10.01 24.00 -1.64
N TYR A 143 11.00 24.34 -2.47
CA TYR A 143 12.09 23.43 -2.82
C TYR A 143 12.86 22.98 -1.59
N ALA A 144 13.19 23.92 -0.68
CA ALA A 144 13.85 23.59 0.58
C ALA A 144 13.02 22.65 1.46
N THR A 145 11.70 22.88 1.56
CA THR A 145 10.79 22.05 2.36
C THR A 145 10.58 20.67 1.75
N ALA A 146 10.43 20.59 0.43
CA ALA A 146 10.32 19.35 -0.31
C ALA A 146 11.60 18.51 -0.20
N GLY A 147 12.78 19.14 -0.33
CA GLY A 147 14.06 18.49 -0.08
C GLY A 147 14.12 17.82 1.29
N ARG A 148 13.72 18.53 2.36
CA ARG A 148 13.69 17.97 3.72
C ARG A 148 12.68 16.84 3.90
N LEU A 149 11.50 16.94 3.28
CA LEU A 149 10.42 15.96 3.45
C LEU A 149 10.58 14.70 2.58
N VAL A 150 11.30 14.80 1.47
CA VAL A 150 11.50 13.69 0.51
C VAL A 150 12.84 12.97 0.75
N ALA A 151 13.89 13.65 1.21
CA ALA A 151 15.21 13.06 1.43
C ALA A 151 15.22 11.74 2.24
N PRO A 152 14.43 11.57 3.33
CA PRO A 152 14.45 10.34 4.12
C PRO A 152 13.85 9.11 3.43
N ARG A 153 13.21 9.26 2.26
CA ARG A 153 12.55 8.15 1.53
C ARG A 153 13.40 7.54 0.44
N ARG A 154 14.66 7.96 0.29
CA ARG A 154 15.62 7.33 -0.61
C ARG A 154 16.08 6.01 0.00
N GLY A 155 15.41 4.92 -0.37
CA GLY A 155 15.85 3.56 -0.06
C GLY A 155 14.69 2.63 0.26
N ALA A 156 14.64 1.51 -0.48
CA ALA A 156 13.63 0.46 -0.45
C ALA A 156 12.34 0.86 -1.17
N ALA A 157 12.20 0.49 -2.44
CA ALA A 157 11.88 -0.91 -2.73
C ALA A 157 12.03 -1.32 -4.21
N ASN A 158 13.14 -0.96 -4.87
CA ASN A 158 13.51 -1.61 -6.13
C ASN A 158 13.82 -3.11 -5.90
N PRO A 159 13.03 -4.06 -6.45
CA PRO A 159 13.21 -5.49 -6.17
C PRO A 159 14.56 -6.04 -6.66
N ALA A 160 15.14 -5.48 -7.72
CA ALA A 160 16.47 -5.87 -8.21
C ALA A 160 17.57 -5.47 -7.21
N LEU A 161 17.43 -4.29 -6.59
CA LEU A 161 18.35 -3.80 -5.56
C LEU A 161 18.18 -4.57 -4.25
N VAL A 162 16.93 -4.81 -3.83
CA VAL A 162 16.64 -5.67 -2.66
C VAL A 162 17.22 -7.06 -2.88
N ARG A 163 17.13 -7.61 -4.10
CA ARG A 163 17.73 -8.91 -4.45
C ARG A 163 19.27 -8.85 -4.45
N ALA A 164 19.88 -7.77 -4.96
CA ALA A 164 21.34 -7.60 -4.94
C ALA A 164 21.88 -7.52 -3.50
N VAL A 165 21.22 -6.75 -2.63
CA VAL A 165 21.52 -6.65 -1.19
C VAL A 165 21.38 -8.03 -0.50
N LEU A 166 20.27 -8.75 -0.77
CA LEU A 166 20.06 -10.09 -0.21
C LEU A 166 21.09 -11.12 -0.69
N LYS A 167 21.55 -11.02 -1.95
CA LYS A 167 22.58 -11.92 -2.51
C LYS A 167 23.99 -11.58 -2.03
N ALA A 168 24.31 -10.29 -1.87
CA ALA A 168 25.62 -9.82 -1.44
C ALA A 168 25.87 -10.02 0.07
N GLY A 169 24.80 -10.14 0.87
CA GLY A 169 24.92 -10.33 2.32
C GLY A 169 25.44 -9.08 3.06
N GLU A 170 25.59 -7.95 2.36
CA GLU A 170 26.08 -6.68 2.87
C GLU A 170 25.00 -5.61 2.80
N ASN A 171 24.99 -4.70 3.77
CA ASN A 171 24.16 -3.49 3.75
C ASN A 171 24.75 -2.51 2.73
N VAL A 172 24.47 -2.73 1.43
CA VAL A 172 24.82 -1.76 0.41
C VAL A 172 23.92 -0.53 0.59
N LEU A 173 24.52 0.63 0.86
CA LEU A 173 23.88 1.92 0.69
C LEU A 173 23.68 2.10 -0.82
N VAL A 174 22.50 1.73 -1.28
CA VAL A 174 22.16 1.81 -2.69
C VAL A 174 21.80 3.26 -3.02
N GLU A 175 22.77 4.01 -3.53
CA GLU A 175 22.53 5.25 -4.29
C GLU A 175 21.98 4.89 -5.67
N ALA A 176 20.77 4.32 -5.73
CA ALA A 176 20.10 4.26 -7.02
C ALA A 176 19.55 5.64 -7.35
N GLU A 177 19.84 6.08 -8.58
CA GLU A 177 19.14 7.15 -9.29
C GLU A 177 17.66 6.77 -9.40
N GLY A 178 16.92 6.98 -8.31
CA GLY A 178 15.48 7.18 -8.40
C GLY A 178 15.19 8.45 -9.18
N PRO A 179 13.94 8.65 -9.65
CA PRO A 179 13.55 9.91 -10.29
C PRO A 179 14.02 11.07 -9.40
N ASP A 180 14.68 12.05 -10.01
CA ASP A 180 15.24 13.16 -9.27
C ASP A 180 14.12 13.76 -8.40
N SER A 181 14.40 13.88 -7.10
CA SER A 181 13.49 14.55 -6.17
C SER A 181 13.03 15.89 -6.72
N LYS A 182 13.89 16.59 -7.46
CA LYS A 182 13.60 17.84 -8.16
C LYS A 182 12.36 17.73 -9.07
N SER A 183 12.26 16.67 -9.87
CA SER A 183 11.11 16.41 -10.76
C SER A 183 9.80 16.27 -9.99
N MET A 184 9.80 15.55 -8.85
CA MET A 184 8.62 15.47 -7.99
C MET A 184 8.28 16.85 -7.39
N VAL A 185 9.28 17.64 -6.99
CA VAL A 185 9.03 18.99 -6.48
C VAL A 185 8.43 19.88 -7.56
N HIS A 186 8.90 19.82 -8.80
CA HIS A 186 8.33 20.59 -9.92
C HIS A 186 6.86 20.26 -10.16
N VAL A 187 6.47 18.98 -10.09
CA VAL A 187 5.05 18.60 -10.20
C VAL A 187 4.23 19.15 -9.03
N VAL A 188 4.74 19.07 -7.81
CA VAL A 188 4.05 19.63 -6.64
C VAL A 188 3.96 21.17 -6.70
N ALA A 189 5.02 21.82 -7.17
CA ALA A 189 5.05 23.26 -7.42
C ALA A 189 4.01 23.63 -8.47
N ALA A 190 3.91 22.89 -9.58
CA ALA A 190 2.93 23.15 -10.63
C ALA A 190 1.48 23.00 -10.12
N ILE A 191 1.24 22.03 -9.24
CA ILE A 191 -0.07 21.83 -8.59
C ILE A 191 -0.42 22.95 -7.61
N GLY A 192 0.56 23.44 -6.85
CA GLY A 192 0.30 24.37 -5.74
C GLY A 192 0.47 25.84 -6.08
N LEU A 193 1.43 26.18 -6.92
CA LEU A 193 1.75 27.53 -7.38
C LEU A 193 1.10 27.85 -8.74
N GLY A 194 0.85 26.81 -9.55
CA GLY A 194 0.42 26.94 -10.94
C GLY A 194 1.56 26.62 -11.91
N VAL A 195 1.19 26.19 -13.11
CA VAL A 195 2.16 25.80 -14.15
C VAL A 195 3.00 26.98 -14.64
N GLU A 196 2.38 28.16 -14.76
CA GLU A 196 3.03 29.39 -15.18
C GLU A 196 4.21 29.79 -14.28
N GLU A 197 4.10 29.51 -12.98
CA GLU A 197 5.13 29.80 -11.99
C GLU A 197 6.32 28.84 -12.09
N VAL A 198 6.10 27.61 -12.55
CA VAL A 198 7.15 26.59 -12.69
C VAL A 198 7.85 26.68 -14.05
N GLY A 199 7.11 27.08 -15.09
CA GLY A 199 7.57 27.12 -16.47
C GLY A 199 7.47 25.77 -17.19
N ALA A 200 7.16 25.81 -18.49
CA ALA A 200 7.00 24.62 -19.32
C ALA A 200 8.23 23.70 -19.35
N ASP A 201 9.44 24.25 -19.40
CA ASP A 201 10.67 23.48 -19.49
C ASP A 201 10.89 22.60 -18.24
N ALA A 202 10.75 23.19 -17.05
CA ALA A 202 10.89 22.47 -15.79
C ALA A 202 9.80 21.41 -15.61
N LEU A 203 8.59 21.69 -16.09
CA LEU A 203 7.49 20.71 -16.07
C LEU A 203 7.72 19.58 -17.09
N ALA A 204 8.28 19.88 -18.26
CA ALA A 204 8.64 18.89 -19.27
C ALA A 204 9.70 17.92 -18.75
N GLU A 205 10.77 18.45 -18.14
CA GLU A 205 11.80 17.65 -17.47
C GLU A 205 11.18 16.77 -16.38
N ALA A 206 10.28 17.34 -15.58
CA ALA A 206 9.62 16.61 -14.50
C ALA A 206 8.75 15.46 -15.00
N PHE A 207 7.95 15.70 -16.05
CA PHE A 207 7.06 14.71 -16.63
C PHE A 207 7.82 13.58 -17.34
N ALA A 208 8.89 13.92 -18.07
CA ALA A 208 9.78 12.95 -18.69
C ALA A 208 10.50 12.09 -17.63
N ALA A 209 11.03 12.70 -16.57
CA ALA A 209 11.70 11.98 -15.49
C ALA A 209 10.76 11.04 -14.72
N LEU A 210 9.47 11.35 -14.67
CA LEU A 210 8.43 10.48 -14.11
C LEU A 210 7.93 9.41 -15.11
N GLY A 211 8.46 9.41 -16.34
CA GLY A 211 8.07 8.46 -17.39
C GLY A 211 6.62 8.63 -17.85
N MET A 212 6.03 9.82 -17.68
CA MET A 212 4.62 10.01 -18.03
C MET A 212 4.40 9.78 -19.53
N TYR A 213 3.56 8.79 -19.83
CA TYR A 213 3.23 8.33 -21.20
C TYR A 213 4.43 7.86 -22.04
N GLY A 214 5.60 7.63 -21.43
CA GLY A 214 6.83 7.25 -22.13
C GLY A 214 7.36 8.34 -23.09
N LEU A 215 6.97 9.60 -22.88
CA LEU A 215 7.41 10.74 -23.69
C LEU A 215 8.74 11.31 -23.17
N THR A 216 9.56 11.81 -24.09
CA THR A 216 10.84 12.48 -23.77
C THR A 216 10.62 13.90 -23.25
N THR A 217 11.67 14.52 -22.72
CA THR A 217 11.63 15.93 -22.30
C THR A 217 11.27 16.84 -23.47
N GLU A 218 11.83 16.59 -24.65
CA GLU A 218 11.57 17.35 -25.87
C GLU A 218 10.11 17.20 -26.34
N ASP A 219 9.56 15.99 -26.29
CA ASP A 219 8.15 15.75 -26.63
C ASP A 219 7.22 16.54 -25.69
N TRP A 220 7.52 16.53 -24.39
CA TRP A 220 6.78 17.29 -23.40
C TRP A 220 6.93 18.81 -23.61
N ALA A 221 8.15 19.31 -23.81
CA ALA A 221 8.40 20.73 -24.03
C ALA A 221 7.69 21.24 -25.30
N GLN A 222 7.72 20.45 -26.38
CA GLN A 222 6.97 20.76 -27.59
C GLN A 222 5.47 20.84 -27.33
N MET A 223 4.90 19.87 -26.62
CA MET A 223 3.47 19.83 -26.33
C MET A 223 3.03 20.96 -25.39
N LEU A 224 3.81 21.22 -24.33
CA LEU A 224 3.54 22.31 -23.39
C LEU A 224 3.67 23.68 -24.06
N GLY A 225 4.73 23.89 -24.84
CA GLY A 225 4.90 25.13 -25.60
C GLY A 225 3.81 25.34 -26.67
N ALA A 226 3.34 24.26 -27.32
CA ALA A 226 2.20 24.36 -28.23
C ALA A 226 0.91 24.75 -27.49
N ALA A 227 0.72 24.28 -26.26
CA ALA A 227 -0.43 24.65 -25.43
C ALA A 227 -0.37 26.12 -25.01
N GLU A 228 0.80 26.63 -24.60
CA GLU A 228 1.02 28.05 -24.27
C GLU A 228 0.77 28.97 -25.47
N ARG A 229 1.14 28.53 -26.68
CA ARG A 229 0.86 29.28 -27.92
C ARG A 229 -0.60 29.16 -28.41
N GLY A 230 -1.42 28.32 -27.78
CA GLY A 230 -2.80 28.06 -28.19
C GLY A 230 -2.93 27.23 -29.48
N GLU A 231 -1.88 26.50 -29.87
CA GLU A 231 -1.86 25.64 -31.06
C GLU A 231 -2.56 24.28 -30.82
N VAL A 232 -2.67 23.87 -29.55
CA VAL A 232 -3.40 22.67 -29.12
C VAL A 232 -4.50 23.06 -28.13
N PRO A 233 -5.53 22.21 -27.93
CA PRO A 233 -6.53 22.44 -26.89
C PRO A 233 -5.85 22.72 -25.54
N PRO A 234 -6.34 23.70 -24.76
CA PRO A 234 -5.72 24.07 -23.50
C PRO A 234 -5.66 22.85 -22.58
N VAL A 235 -4.50 22.63 -21.99
CA VAL A 235 -4.32 21.56 -21.00
C VAL A 235 -5.18 21.90 -19.78
N ASP A 236 -6.07 20.99 -19.38
CA ASP A 236 -6.90 21.15 -18.19
C ASP A 236 -6.04 20.97 -16.93
N TRP A 237 -5.32 22.02 -16.53
CA TRP A 237 -4.52 22.04 -15.31
C TRP A 237 -5.36 21.82 -14.05
N GLY A 238 -6.64 22.19 -14.08
CA GLY A 238 -7.60 21.85 -13.03
C GLY A 238 -7.76 20.35 -12.84
N LEU A 239 -7.45 19.53 -13.85
CA LEU A 239 -7.36 18.08 -13.70
C LEU A 239 -6.21 17.66 -12.78
N LEU A 240 -5.03 18.27 -12.88
CA LEU A 240 -3.90 17.98 -11.97
C LEU A 240 -4.26 18.36 -10.53
N GLU A 241 -4.84 19.54 -10.32
CA GLU A 241 -5.30 19.97 -8.99
C GLU A 241 -6.34 19.02 -8.40
N ARG A 242 -7.31 18.57 -9.21
CA ARG A 242 -8.32 17.59 -8.79
C ARG A 242 -7.73 16.24 -8.45
N HIS A 243 -6.68 15.80 -9.16
CA HIS A 243 -5.97 14.58 -8.79
C HIS A 243 -5.13 14.78 -7.52
N ALA A 244 -4.62 15.99 -7.30
CA ALA A 244 -3.86 16.33 -6.10
C ALA A 244 -4.72 16.47 -4.84
N ASP A 245 -6.00 16.78 -4.99
CA ASP A 245 -6.98 16.68 -3.91
C ASP A 245 -7.27 15.21 -3.57
N ALA A 246 -6.36 14.56 -2.84
CA ALA A 246 -6.58 13.21 -2.34
C ALA A 246 -7.63 13.17 -1.20
N VAL A 247 -7.82 14.28 -0.48
CA VAL A 247 -8.64 14.35 0.74
C VAL A 247 -10.13 14.58 0.41
N GLY A 248 -10.43 15.48 -0.53
CA GLY A 248 -11.79 15.86 -0.88
C GLY A 248 -12.65 14.71 -1.41
N PRO A 249 -12.16 13.83 -2.31
CA PRO A 249 -12.87 12.63 -2.73
C PRO A 249 -13.24 11.72 -1.57
N VAL A 250 -12.36 11.55 -0.57
CA VAL A 250 -12.65 10.76 0.64
C VAL A 250 -13.67 11.46 1.53
N LYS A 251 -13.59 12.78 1.70
CA LYS A 251 -14.60 13.55 2.45
C LYS A 251 -15.99 13.43 1.82
N ARG A 252 -16.08 13.46 0.48
CA ARG A 252 -17.34 13.41 -0.29
C ARG A 252 -17.84 12.00 -0.64
N ALA A 253 -17.01 10.97 -0.50
CA ALA A 253 -17.39 9.61 -0.91
C ALA A 253 -18.61 9.09 -0.13
N SER A 254 -19.54 8.40 -0.79
CA SER A 254 -20.55 7.64 -0.06
C SER A 254 -19.91 6.48 0.72
N ASP A 255 -20.63 5.97 1.72
CA ASP A 255 -20.18 4.83 2.53
C ASP A 255 -19.92 3.60 1.65
N GLU A 256 -20.81 3.33 0.69
CA GLU A 256 -20.64 2.28 -0.32
C GLU A 256 -19.39 2.47 -1.17
N LYS A 257 -19.07 3.71 -1.55
CA LYS A 257 -17.89 4.02 -2.36
C LYS A 257 -16.60 3.72 -1.59
N LEU A 258 -16.57 4.01 -0.29
CA LEU A 258 -15.42 3.67 0.57
C LEU A 258 -15.25 2.16 0.71
N VAL A 259 -16.35 1.42 0.91
CA VAL A 259 -16.32 -0.05 0.96
C VAL A 259 -15.86 -0.65 -0.37
N ARG A 260 -16.36 -0.14 -1.49
CA ARG A 260 -15.94 -0.57 -2.84
C ARG A 260 -14.45 -0.28 -3.08
N ALA A 261 -13.97 0.91 -2.70
CA ALA A 261 -12.57 1.28 -2.83
C ALA A 261 -11.65 0.31 -2.05
N ARG A 262 -12.05 -0.10 -0.84
CA ARG A 262 -11.33 -1.13 -0.08
C ARG A 262 -11.19 -2.44 -0.85
N ILE A 263 -12.26 -2.92 -1.48
CA ILE A 263 -12.23 -4.18 -2.24
C ILE A 263 -11.21 -4.10 -3.37
N VAL A 264 -11.21 -2.98 -4.11
CA VAL A 264 -10.23 -2.73 -5.18
C VAL A 264 -8.81 -2.71 -4.63
N LEU A 265 -8.57 -1.99 -3.54
CA LEU A 265 -7.25 -1.90 -2.90
C LEU A 265 -6.75 -3.27 -2.41
N LEU A 266 -7.61 -4.10 -1.83
CA LEU A 266 -7.25 -5.46 -1.40
C LEU A 266 -6.95 -6.37 -2.59
N GLY A 267 -7.66 -6.21 -3.71
CA GLY A 267 -7.33 -6.90 -4.97
C GLY A 267 -5.96 -6.49 -5.50
N LEU A 268 -5.69 -5.19 -5.54
CA LEU A 268 -4.39 -4.63 -5.98
C LEU A 268 -3.23 -5.10 -5.09
N ARG A 269 -3.45 -5.26 -3.77
CA ARG A 269 -2.44 -5.80 -2.86
C ARG A 269 -1.95 -7.20 -3.27
N TRP A 270 -2.83 -8.04 -3.82
CA TRP A 270 -2.43 -9.36 -4.34
C TRP A 270 -1.59 -9.26 -5.61
N PHE A 271 -1.98 -8.39 -6.56
CA PHE A 271 -1.17 -8.10 -7.75
C PHE A 271 0.23 -7.60 -7.35
N TYR A 272 0.28 -6.74 -6.36
CA TYR A 272 1.51 -6.23 -5.80
C TYR A 272 2.36 -7.31 -5.11
N GLY A 273 1.75 -8.16 -4.28
CA GLY A 273 2.44 -9.30 -3.66
C GLY A 273 3.01 -10.26 -4.71
N LEU A 274 2.26 -10.51 -5.79
CA LEU A 274 2.74 -11.27 -6.94
C LEU A 274 3.89 -10.55 -7.63
N TYR A 275 3.81 -9.24 -7.86
CA TYR A 275 4.88 -8.46 -8.47
C TYR A 275 6.18 -8.53 -7.65
N VAL A 276 6.10 -8.36 -6.32
CA VAL A 276 7.26 -8.47 -5.42
C VAL A 276 7.82 -9.88 -5.37
N MET A 277 6.97 -10.90 -5.23
CA MET A 277 7.40 -12.30 -5.24
C MET A 277 8.04 -12.67 -6.58
N HIS A 278 7.49 -12.17 -7.68
CA HIS A 278 8.03 -12.33 -9.02
C HIS A 278 9.38 -11.60 -9.18
N GLY A 279 9.49 -10.38 -8.67
CA GLY A 279 10.71 -9.58 -8.62
C GLY A 279 11.79 -10.11 -7.69
N LEU A 280 11.44 -10.89 -6.65
CA LEU A 280 12.39 -11.43 -5.66
C LEU A 280 12.78 -12.88 -5.89
N LEU A 281 11.87 -13.74 -6.37
CA LEU A 281 12.07 -15.20 -6.34
C LEU A 281 12.32 -15.86 -7.70
N MET A 282 11.97 -15.21 -8.80
CA MET A 282 12.15 -15.83 -10.11
C MET A 282 13.54 -15.55 -10.70
N PRO A 283 14.20 -16.53 -11.35
CA PRO A 283 15.43 -16.30 -12.10
C PRO A 283 15.14 -15.35 -13.26
N ASP A 284 16.03 -14.40 -13.53
CA ASP A 284 15.85 -13.40 -14.59
C ASP A 284 15.81 -14.07 -15.96
N THR A 285 14.61 -14.41 -16.42
CA THR A 285 14.41 -14.87 -17.80
C THR A 285 14.24 -13.65 -18.71
N PRO A 286 14.56 -13.76 -20.01
CA PRO A 286 14.33 -12.69 -20.98
C PRO A 286 12.89 -12.18 -21.00
N ALA A 287 11.91 -13.04 -20.77
CA ALA A 287 10.50 -12.67 -20.66
C ALA A 287 10.21 -11.80 -19.42
N GLN A 288 10.92 -12.01 -18.32
CA GLN A 288 10.80 -11.18 -17.13
C GLN A 288 11.51 -9.84 -17.26
N ALA A 289 12.67 -9.82 -17.94
CA ALA A 289 13.32 -8.58 -18.32
C ALA A 289 12.37 -7.74 -19.20
N ALA A 290 11.70 -8.38 -20.18
CA ALA A 290 10.70 -7.71 -21.02
C ALA A 290 9.47 -7.22 -20.25
N LEU A 291 8.98 -7.96 -19.25
CA LEU A 291 7.87 -7.52 -18.40
C LEU A 291 8.28 -6.36 -17.48
N ARG A 292 9.47 -6.41 -16.89
CA ARG A 292 9.99 -5.29 -16.07
C ARG A 292 10.20 -4.06 -16.94
N GLN A 293 10.82 -4.23 -18.09
CA GLN A 293 10.95 -3.19 -19.09
C GLN A 293 9.57 -2.62 -19.47
N ARG A 294 8.52 -3.43 -19.63
CA ARG A 294 7.16 -2.93 -19.88
C ARG A 294 6.56 -2.15 -18.71
N ILE A 295 6.84 -2.55 -17.48
CA ILE A 295 6.38 -1.86 -16.26
C ILE A 295 7.16 -0.57 -16.05
N ASP A 296 8.45 -0.56 -16.40
CA ASP A 296 9.34 0.61 -16.40
C ASP A 296 8.96 1.59 -17.52
N GLU A 297 8.66 1.09 -18.73
CA GLU A 297 8.11 1.86 -19.85
C GLU A 297 6.78 2.52 -19.50
N TRP A 298 6.00 1.93 -18.60
CA TRP A 298 4.75 2.51 -18.10
C TRP A 298 4.94 3.44 -16.90
N GLY A 299 6.18 3.65 -16.43
CA GLY A 299 6.46 4.49 -15.26
C GLY A 299 5.80 3.99 -13.98
N MET A 300 5.43 2.70 -13.91
CA MET A 300 4.64 2.15 -12.80
C MET A 300 5.49 1.79 -11.58
N PHE A 301 6.80 1.84 -11.70
CA PHE A 301 7.72 1.41 -10.65
C PHE A 301 7.69 2.31 -9.40
N PRO A 302 7.73 3.66 -9.49
CA PRO A 302 7.58 4.56 -8.33
C PRO A 302 6.21 4.42 -7.65
N PHE A 303 5.15 4.16 -8.42
CA PHE A 303 3.82 3.85 -7.91
C PHE A 303 3.81 2.56 -7.06
N LEU A 304 4.47 1.51 -7.56
CA LEU A 304 4.59 0.24 -6.86
C LEU A 304 5.45 0.41 -5.60
N ASP A 305 6.56 1.16 -5.69
CA ASP A 305 7.46 1.53 -4.60
C ASP A 305 6.73 2.24 -3.44
N HIS A 306 5.87 3.20 -3.80
CA HIS A 306 5.06 3.95 -2.85
C HIS A 306 4.02 3.06 -2.13
N LEU A 307 3.35 2.17 -2.87
CA LEU A 307 2.44 1.18 -2.27
C LEU A 307 3.15 0.21 -1.31
N ILE A 308 4.46 -0.05 -1.50
CA ILE A 308 5.29 -0.87 -0.59
C ILE A 308 5.41 -0.18 0.77
N ALA A 309 5.73 1.12 0.75
CA ALA A 309 5.96 1.92 1.95
C ALA A 309 4.69 2.07 2.81
N VAL A 310 3.51 2.03 2.19
CA VAL A 310 2.20 2.12 2.87
C VAL A 310 1.68 0.75 3.32
N SER A 311 2.17 -0.36 2.72
CA SER A 311 1.80 -1.71 3.13
C SER A 311 2.45 -2.03 4.48
N PRO A 312 1.68 -2.38 5.53
CA PRO A 312 2.27 -2.88 6.76
C PRO A 312 3.05 -4.15 6.41
N SER A 313 4.39 -4.05 6.51
CA SER A 313 5.33 -5.15 6.32
C SER A 313 4.80 -6.45 6.97
N PRO A 314 4.91 -7.61 6.30
CA PRO A 314 4.64 -8.88 6.95
C PRO A 314 5.56 -8.99 8.17
N ARG A 315 4.98 -8.85 9.37
CA ARG A 315 5.74 -9.04 10.60
C ARG A 315 6.38 -10.44 10.55
N PRO A 316 7.64 -10.59 10.99
CA PRO A 316 8.22 -11.91 11.16
C PRO A 316 7.29 -12.71 12.07
N VAL A 317 6.92 -13.91 11.60
CA VAL A 317 6.24 -14.92 12.41
C VAL A 317 7.05 -15.06 13.69
N ARG A 318 6.49 -14.55 14.79
CA ARG A 318 7.08 -14.68 16.11
C ARG A 318 7.18 -16.17 16.37
N ARG A 319 8.41 -16.72 16.35
CA ARG A 319 8.69 -18.07 16.85
C ARG A 319 8.01 -18.20 18.21
N GLY A 320 7.25 -19.28 18.36
CA GLY A 320 6.49 -19.57 19.57
C GLY A 320 7.35 -19.58 20.83
N PRO A 321 6.72 -19.64 22.01
CA PRO A 321 7.40 -19.62 23.30
C PRO A 321 8.16 -20.93 23.50
N GLY A 322 9.38 -20.98 22.97
CA GLY A 322 10.28 -22.14 23.05
C GLY A 322 11.72 -21.79 22.69
N GLY A 323 12.11 -20.52 22.82
CA GLY A 323 13.48 -20.09 22.60
C GLY A 323 14.40 -20.63 23.69
N LEU A 324 15.14 -21.69 23.37
CA LEU A 324 16.25 -22.19 24.18
C LEU A 324 17.24 -21.05 24.50
N PRO A 325 17.81 -21.01 25.72
CA PRO A 325 18.69 -19.93 26.14
C PRO A 325 19.98 -19.88 25.29
N ARG A 326 20.30 -18.68 24.82
CA ARG A 326 21.48 -18.31 24.02
C ARG A 326 22.84 -18.48 24.73
N THR A 327 22.87 -19.05 25.93
CA THR A 327 24.07 -19.21 26.75
C THR A 327 24.83 -20.52 26.53
N ALA A 328 24.34 -21.46 25.71
CA ALA A 328 24.99 -22.76 25.49
C ALA A 328 25.90 -22.85 24.25
N LEU A 329 26.16 -21.74 23.55
CA LEU A 329 27.01 -21.72 22.34
C LEU A 329 28.08 -20.64 22.43
N ARG A 330 29.00 -20.76 23.40
CA ARG A 330 30.35 -20.17 23.32
C ARG A 330 31.39 -21.15 23.89
N GLN A 331 32.21 -21.65 22.96
CA GLN A 331 33.47 -22.41 23.07
C GLN A 331 33.41 -23.88 23.57
N PRO A 332 34.28 -24.78 23.03
CA PRO A 332 35.37 -24.54 22.07
C PRO A 332 35.36 -25.39 20.79
N VAL A 333 35.41 -24.70 19.64
CA VAL A 333 36.08 -25.18 18.42
C VAL A 333 37.53 -24.70 18.49
N ARG A 334 38.30 -25.42 19.29
CA ARG A 334 39.76 -25.57 19.21
C ARG A 334 39.91 -27.05 19.45
N ASP A 335 40.04 -27.80 18.36
CA ASP A 335 40.51 -29.20 18.25
C ASP A 335 39.85 -29.86 17.02
N ALA A 336 40.27 -29.43 15.82
CA ALA A 336 40.12 -30.20 14.58
C ALA A 336 41.00 -29.60 13.46
N HIS A 337 42.28 -29.37 13.76
CA HIS A 337 43.32 -29.36 12.72
C HIS A 337 44.11 -30.65 12.87
N GLY A 338 43.76 -31.64 12.06
CA GLY A 338 44.50 -32.90 12.02
C GLY A 338 43.82 -33.98 11.17
N ALA A 339 44.40 -34.22 10.00
CA ALA A 339 44.34 -35.45 9.20
C ALA A 339 43.06 -35.78 8.40
N ALA A 340 43.17 -35.70 7.07
CA ALA A 340 43.10 -36.84 6.13
C ALA A 340 42.74 -36.33 4.71
N ARG A 341 43.72 -36.17 3.82
CA ARG A 341 44.10 -37.13 2.76
C ARG A 341 42.98 -37.44 1.74
N SER A 342 43.06 -36.72 0.62
CA SER A 342 43.06 -37.22 -0.77
C SER A 342 42.23 -38.47 -1.13
N ARG A 343 41.17 -38.25 -1.93
CA ARG A 343 40.70 -39.18 -2.98
C ARG A 343 40.21 -38.37 -4.20
N PRO A 344 40.60 -38.74 -5.43
CA PRO A 344 40.12 -38.07 -6.64
C PRO A 344 38.74 -38.59 -7.04
N VAL A 345 37.83 -37.68 -7.35
CA VAL A 345 36.53 -37.96 -7.95
C VAL A 345 36.71 -38.15 -9.45
N ARG A 346 36.32 -39.32 -9.98
CA ARG A 346 36.22 -39.59 -11.42
C ARG A 346 34.97 -38.90 -11.97
N LEU A 347 35.14 -38.05 -12.98
CA LEU A 347 34.07 -37.53 -13.83
C LEU A 347 33.54 -38.61 -14.78
N PRO A 348 32.22 -38.65 -15.08
CA PRO A 348 31.69 -39.53 -16.12
C PRO A 348 31.88 -38.95 -17.54
N ASP A 349 32.14 -39.85 -18.46
CA ASP A 349 32.35 -39.70 -19.91
C ASP A 349 31.09 -39.21 -20.67
N PRO A 350 31.15 -38.16 -21.51
CA PRO A 350 30.01 -37.58 -22.21
C PRO A 350 29.78 -38.18 -23.61
N ARG A 351 29.90 -39.50 -23.77
CA ARG A 351 29.58 -40.19 -25.04
C ARG A 351 28.55 -41.28 -24.84
N ARG A 352 27.26 -40.90 -24.72
CA ARG A 352 26.16 -41.81 -25.07
C ARG A 352 24.82 -41.08 -25.22
N ARG A 353 24.27 -41.23 -26.44
CA ARG A 353 22.85 -41.24 -26.85
C ARG A 353 22.36 -40.05 -27.67
N GLU A 354 22.74 -40.11 -28.93
CA GLU A 354 21.85 -39.91 -30.07
C GLU A 354 20.61 -40.84 -30.06
N ARG A 355 19.61 -40.40 -30.84
CA ARG A 355 18.46 -41.13 -31.42
C ARG A 355 17.26 -41.42 -30.52
N ARG A 356 16.20 -40.62 -30.72
CA ARG A 356 14.95 -41.15 -31.29
C ARG A 356 14.13 -40.05 -31.98
N ASP A 357 13.92 -40.30 -33.27
CA ASP A 357 13.02 -39.61 -34.17
C ASP A 357 11.53 -39.89 -33.87
N ARG A 358 10.71 -38.88 -34.20
CA ARG A 358 9.41 -38.91 -34.88
C ARG A 358 8.29 -39.81 -34.33
N LEU A 359 7.16 -39.18 -34.02
CA LEU A 359 5.85 -39.59 -34.52
C LEU A 359 4.90 -38.38 -34.58
N HIS A 360 4.25 -38.23 -35.73
CA HIS A 360 3.25 -37.24 -36.11
C HIS A 360 1.96 -37.33 -35.29
N GLY A 361 1.28 -36.19 -35.19
CA GLY A 361 -0.16 -36.09 -34.89
C GLY A 361 -0.66 -34.71 -35.30
N ASP A 362 -1.10 -34.58 -36.55
CA ASP A 362 -1.87 -33.45 -37.07
C ASP A 362 -3.17 -33.26 -36.28
N VAL A 363 -3.46 -32.01 -35.90
CA VAL A 363 -4.78 -31.57 -35.45
C VAL A 363 -5.09 -30.26 -36.17
N ASP A 364 -6.12 -30.31 -37.03
CA ASP A 364 -6.73 -29.15 -37.69
C ASP A 364 -7.27 -28.12 -36.67
N PRO A 365 -7.00 -26.82 -36.84
CA PRO A 365 -7.71 -25.79 -36.10
C PRO A 365 -8.87 -25.24 -36.94
N HIS A 366 -10.10 -25.51 -36.51
CA HIS A 366 -11.27 -24.75 -36.95
C HIS A 366 -11.20 -23.33 -36.35
N PRO A 367 -11.42 -22.25 -37.14
CA PRO A 367 -11.43 -20.90 -36.61
C PRO A 367 -12.79 -20.58 -35.98
N ALA A 368 -12.79 -20.31 -34.67
CA ALA A 368 -13.92 -19.67 -34.00
C ALA A 368 -13.96 -18.20 -34.43
N ARG A 369 -15.08 -17.79 -35.02
CA ARG A 369 -15.42 -16.38 -35.29
C ARG A 369 -15.46 -15.61 -33.96
N ALA A 370 -14.53 -14.67 -33.79
CA ALA A 370 -14.58 -13.67 -32.74
C ALA A 370 -15.41 -12.47 -33.21
N ASP A 371 -16.38 -12.11 -32.39
CA ASP A 371 -17.30 -10.99 -32.54
C ASP A 371 -16.57 -9.67 -32.18
N PRO A 372 -16.43 -8.67 -33.08
CA PRO A 372 -15.58 -7.49 -32.86
C PRO A 372 -16.31 -6.35 -32.12
N GLY A 373 -17.20 -6.67 -31.16
CA GLY A 373 -18.14 -5.70 -30.58
C GLY A 373 -17.93 -5.29 -29.11
N GLY A 374 -16.91 -5.79 -28.41
CA GLY A 374 -16.83 -5.66 -26.93
C GLY A 374 -15.58 -5.03 -26.32
N GLY A 375 -14.57 -4.67 -27.12
CA GLY A 375 -13.22 -4.34 -26.62
C GLY A 375 -13.02 -2.91 -26.11
N GLU A 376 -13.74 -1.92 -26.64
CA GLU A 376 -13.47 -0.51 -26.34
C GLU A 376 -13.90 -0.08 -24.93
N GLY A 377 -14.92 -0.73 -24.35
CA GLY A 377 -15.40 -0.44 -23.01
C GLY A 377 -14.44 -0.87 -21.89
N ALA A 378 -13.76 -2.01 -22.05
CA ALA A 378 -12.85 -2.54 -21.03
C ALA A 378 -11.52 -1.77 -20.97
N VAL A 379 -11.01 -1.31 -22.12
CA VAL A 379 -9.79 -0.50 -22.20
C VAL A 379 -10.05 0.94 -21.73
N GLN A 380 -11.17 1.56 -22.09
CA GLN A 380 -11.55 2.87 -21.53
C GLN A 380 -11.83 2.82 -20.02
N TRP A 381 -12.40 1.71 -19.51
CA TRP A 381 -12.58 1.51 -18.08
C TRP A 381 -11.23 1.32 -17.35
N TRP A 382 -10.28 0.58 -17.95
CA TRP A 382 -8.92 0.43 -17.41
C TRP A 382 -8.10 1.72 -17.47
N VAL A 383 -8.22 2.55 -18.51
CA VAL A 383 -7.55 3.86 -18.60
C VAL A 383 -8.15 4.86 -17.61
N ARG A 384 -9.48 4.87 -17.42
CA ARG A 384 -10.14 5.71 -16.42
C ARG A 384 -9.88 5.27 -14.99
N CYS A 385 -9.84 3.96 -14.72
CA CYS A 385 -9.44 3.44 -13.41
C CYS A 385 -7.94 3.55 -13.17
N GLY A 386 -7.10 3.43 -14.21
CA GLY A 386 -5.65 3.64 -14.16
C GLY A 386 -5.28 5.09 -13.91
N ALA A 387 -5.99 6.06 -14.51
CA ALA A 387 -5.83 7.49 -14.21
C ALA A 387 -6.37 7.83 -12.81
N ALA A 388 -7.49 7.23 -12.40
CA ALA A 388 -8.03 7.43 -11.05
C ALA A 388 -7.23 6.72 -9.94
N VAL A 389 -6.55 5.61 -10.22
CA VAL A 389 -5.70 4.90 -9.24
C VAL A 389 -4.27 5.43 -9.29
N GLY A 390 -3.75 5.75 -10.47
CA GLY A 390 -2.47 6.43 -10.70
C GLY A 390 -2.45 7.83 -10.09
N GLY A 391 -3.52 8.62 -10.27
CA GLY A 391 -3.67 9.92 -9.61
C GLY A 391 -3.80 9.84 -8.08
N TRP A 392 -4.24 8.70 -7.54
CA TRP A 392 -4.28 8.47 -6.09
C TRP A 392 -2.94 8.04 -5.49
N CYS A 393 -1.98 7.57 -6.30
CA CYS A 393 -0.71 7.05 -5.82
C CYS A 393 0.50 7.87 -6.26
N VAL A 394 0.37 8.77 -7.25
CA VAL A 394 1.39 9.80 -7.52
C VAL A 394 1.34 10.91 -6.46
N ILE A 395 0.24 11.04 -5.71
CA ILE A 395 0.00 12.12 -4.75
C ILE A 395 -0.28 11.58 -3.33
N LEU A 396 0.14 10.35 -3.06
CA LEU A 396 0.41 9.87 -1.70
C LEU A 396 1.88 9.61 -1.51
#